data_AF-A0A1S3K360-F1
#
_entry.id   AF-A0A1S3K360-F1
#
_cell.length_a   1.000
_cell.length_b   1.000
_cell.length_c   1.000
_cell.angle_alpha   90.00
_cell.angle_beta   90.00
_cell.angle_gamma   90.00
#
_symmetry.space_group_name_H-M   'P 1'
#
loop_
_entity.id
_entity.type
_entity.pdbx_description
1 polymer ?
#
loop_
_entity_poly.entity_id
_entity_poly.type
_entity_poly.pdbx_seq_one_letter_code
_entity_poly.pdbx_strand_id
1 'polypeptide(L)'
;MSHQHSEEDWVHCTLCRAERQGQAVFHKAKQRRIDWPRTKQYSTPPVQDPLVYTSIDDAFSSVLQYMTTTSRQCRRYYSGCSQTNKNHQDQDHCRRFHTPKYTMVQRRNPLQSAEDVHVVVHPGSYAVTAGAWGSPRQQTHIVNVDRGQSVNLDFVF
;
A
#
# COMPACT_ATOMS: atom_id res chain seq x y z
N MET A 1 64.69 -21.49 2.12
CA MET A 1 64.26 -22.49 3.13
C MET A 1 64.10 -21.71 4.43
N SER A 2 62.96 -21.50 5.09
CA SER A 2 61.59 -21.99 4.93
C SER A 2 60.71 -21.05 5.79
N HIS A 3 59.83 -20.24 5.19
CA HIS A 3 58.88 -19.37 5.93
C HIS A 3 57.44 -19.89 5.92
N GLN A 4 57.24 -21.16 5.56
CA GLN A 4 55.92 -21.77 5.42
C GLN A 4 55.27 -22.19 6.77
N HIS A 5 56.06 -22.32 7.83
CA HIS A 5 55.65 -23.02 9.05
C HIS A 5 54.70 -22.22 9.96
N SER A 6 54.61 -20.89 9.82
CA SER A 6 53.83 -20.05 10.76
C SER A 6 52.36 -19.86 10.34
N GLU A 7 52.04 -19.95 9.05
CA GLU A 7 50.66 -19.77 8.57
C GLU A 7 49.84 -21.05 8.75
N GLU A 8 50.45 -22.22 8.50
CA GLU A 8 49.80 -23.52 8.68
C GLU A 8 49.43 -23.78 10.15
N ASP A 9 50.29 -23.41 11.10
CA ASP A 9 50.03 -23.53 12.53
C ASP A 9 48.87 -22.63 13.00
N TRP A 10 48.76 -21.41 12.43
CA TRP A 10 47.66 -20.49 12.72
C TRP A 10 46.32 -20.96 12.15
N VAL A 11 46.33 -21.47 10.90
CA VAL A 11 45.13 -22.03 10.26
C VAL A 11 44.66 -23.28 11.02
N HIS A 12 45.59 -24.16 11.41
CA HIS A 12 45.29 -25.33 12.21
C HIS A 12 44.69 -24.94 13.58
N CYS A 13 45.26 -23.93 14.25
CA CYS A 13 44.73 -23.42 15.52
C CYS A 13 43.31 -22.82 15.37
N THR A 14 43.04 -22.13 14.27
CA THR A 14 41.73 -21.52 13.98
C THR A 14 40.68 -22.59 13.67
N LEU A 15 41.04 -23.60 12.88
CA LEU A 15 40.17 -24.75 12.58
C LEU A 15 39.84 -25.56 13.83
N CYS A 16 40.85 -25.87 14.66
CA CYS A 16 40.62 -26.56 15.94
C CYS A 16 39.71 -25.76 16.89
N ARG A 17 39.82 -24.42 16.89
CA ARG A 17 38.98 -23.56 17.73
C ARG A 17 37.54 -23.53 17.21
N ALA A 18 37.36 -23.44 15.90
CA ALA A 18 36.05 -23.47 15.26
C ALA A 18 35.36 -24.83 15.49
N GLU A 19 36.09 -25.94 15.36
CA GLU A 19 35.58 -27.28 15.63
C GLU A 19 35.11 -27.43 17.08
N ARG A 20 35.94 -27.04 18.06
CA ARG A 20 35.57 -27.10 19.48
C ARG A 20 34.35 -26.25 19.81
N GLN A 21 34.26 -25.04 19.23
CA GLN A 21 33.08 -24.19 19.40
C GLN A 21 31.85 -24.81 18.74
N GLY A 22 31.98 -25.37 17.54
CA GLY A 22 30.91 -26.06 16.82
C GLY A 22 30.37 -27.26 17.60
N GLN A 23 31.25 -28.12 18.11
CA GLN A 23 30.85 -29.25 18.96
C GLN A 23 30.17 -28.79 20.25
N ALA A 24 30.70 -27.77 20.92
CA ALA A 24 30.09 -27.24 22.15
C ALA A 24 28.68 -26.66 21.91
N VAL A 25 28.48 -25.95 20.80
CA VAL A 25 27.16 -25.44 20.39
C VAL A 25 26.22 -26.58 20.04
N PHE A 26 26.69 -27.58 19.28
CA PHE A 26 25.92 -28.77 18.93
C PHE A 26 25.45 -29.54 20.17
N HIS A 27 26.34 -29.81 21.12
CA HIS A 27 25.97 -30.50 22.36
C HIS A 27 24.99 -29.69 23.20
N LYS A 28 25.16 -28.36 23.29
CA LYS A 28 24.20 -27.46 23.95
C LYS A 28 22.83 -27.49 23.26
N ALA A 29 22.79 -27.46 21.94
CA ALA A 29 21.54 -27.52 21.18
C ALA A 29 20.85 -28.89 21.31
N LYS A 30 21.62 -29.99 21.25
CA LYS A 30 21.13 -31.36 21.42
C LYS A 30 20.51 -31.60 22.80
N GLN A 31 21.07 -30.97 23.84
CA GLN A 31 20.55 -31.04 25.22
C GLN A 31 19.34 -30.13 25.46
N ARG A 32 19.11 -29.12 24.62
CA ARG A 32 17.88 -28.33 24.65
C ARG A 32 16.76 -29.18 24.08
N ARG A 33 16.06 -29.91 24.96
CA ARG A 33 14.72 -30.39 24.65
C ARG A 33 13.82 -29.16 24.50
N ILE A 34 13.53 -28.79 23.25
CA ILE A 34 12.52 -27.79 22.94
C ILE A 34 11.18 -28.49 23.12
N ASP A 35 10.62 -28.40 24.32
CA ASP A 35 9.21 -28.70 24.53
C ASP A 35 8.42 -27.56 23.90
N TRP A 36 8.10 -27.72 22.62
CA TRP A 36 7.11 -26.87 21.98
C TRP A 36 5.84 -26.95 22.82
N PRO A 37 5.24 -25.81 23.22
CA PRO A 37 3.98 -25.86 23.93
C PRO A 37 3.02 -26.62 23.03
N ARG A 38 2.59 -27.80 23.48
CA ARG A 38 1.58 -28.59 22.78
C ARG A 38 0.44 -27.63 22.52
N THR A 39 0.11 -27.41 21.26
CA THR A 39 -1.02 -26.56 20.88
C THR A 39 -2.20 -27.11 21.65
N LYS A 40 -2.58 -26.42 22.73
CA LYS A 40 -3.79 -26.76 23.44
C LYS A 40 -4.84 -26.56 22.37
N GLN A 41 -5.50 -27.65 21.97
CA GLN A 41 -6.76 -27.56 21.26
C GLN A 41 -7.70 -26.92 22.26
N TYR A 42 -7.63 -25.60 22.30
CA TYR A 42 -8.57 -24.75 22.98
C TYR A 42 -9.89 -25.03 22.26
N SER A 43 -10.74 -25.84 22.90
CA SER A 43 -12.16 -25.96 22.56
C SER A 43 -12.93 -24.67 22.89
N THR A 44 -12.24 -23.62 23.35
CA THR A 44 -12.79 -22.27 23.29
C THR A 44 -13.01 -21.94 21.82
N PRO A 45 -14.21 -21.47 21.43
CA PRO A 45 -14.38 -20.87 20.11
C PRO A 45 -13.25 -19.86 19.95
N PRO A 46 -12.68 -19.70 18.74
CA PRO A 46 -11.72 -18.64 18.53
C PRO A 46 -12.36 -17.38 19.12
N VAL A 47 -11.58 -16.57 19.85
CA VAL A 47 -11.96 -15.18 20.01
C VAL A 47 -12.28 -14.74 18.60
N GLN A 48 -13.57 -14.66 18.31
CA GLN A 48 -14.05 -13.91 17.19
C GLN A 48 -13.69 -12.52 17.69
N ASP A 49 -12.49 -12.06 17.32
CA ASP A 49 -12.28 -10.64 17.08
C ASP A 49 -13.58 -10.22 16.42
N PRO A 50 -14.38 -9.35 17.06
CA PRO A 50 -15.75 -9.15 16.68
C PRO A 50 -15.72 -9.01 15.17
N LEU A 51 -16.39 -9.94 14.49
CA LEU A 51 -16.65 -9.85 13.07
C LEU A 51 -17.61 -8.66 12.96
N VAL A 52 -17.08 -7.46 13.23
CA VAL A 52 -17.52 -6.24 12.60
C VAL A 52 -17.39 -6.64 11.16
N TYR A 53 -18.53 -6.95 10.56
CA TYR A 53 -18.64 -7.16 9.13
C TYR A 53 -17.94 -5.95 8.52
N THR A 54 -16.68 -6.12 8.13
CA THR A 54 -15.94 -5.08 7.45
C THR A 54 -16.73 -4.95 6.18
N SER A 55 -17.40 -3.82 6.02
CA SER A 55 -18.15 -3.58 4.80
C SER A 55 -17.20 -3.79 3.62
N ILE A 56 -17.75 -4.08 2.45
CA ILE A 56 -16.92 -4.18 1.23
C ILE A 56 -16.07 -2.91 1.07
N ASP A 57 -16.63 -1.76 1.46
CA ASP A 57 -15.93 -0.47 1.52
C ASP A 57 -14.77 -0.42 2.52
N ASP A 58 -14.89 -1.05 3.70
CA ASP A 58 -13.80 -1.15 4.67
C ASP A 58 -12.65 -2.03 4.16
N ALA A 59 -12.98 -3.11 3.45
CA ALA A 59 -11.98 -3.97 2.81
C ALA A 59 -11.22 -3.21 1.72
N PHE A 60 -11.93 -2.49 0.85
CA PHE A 60 -11.29 -1.63 -0.16
C PHE A 60 -10.48 -0.50 0.48
N SER A 61 -10.99 0.13 1.53
CA SER A 61 -10.29 1.17 2.28
C SER A 61 -8.98 0.64 2.88
N SER A 62 -9.00 -0.58 3.42
CA SER A 62 -7.82 -1.26 3.93
C SER A 62 -6.79 -1.50 2.83
N VAL A 63 -7.21 -2.02 1.67
CA VAL A 63 -6.31 -2.23 0.52
C VAL A 63 -5.71 -0.91 0.04
N LEU A 64 -6.53 0.15 -0.10
CA LEU A 64 -6.07 1.48 -0.50
C LEU A 64 -5.07 2.07 0.50
N GLN A 65 -5.31 1.87 1.80
CA GLN A 65 -4.40 2.30 2.85
C GLN A 65 -3.06 1.55 2.78
N TYR A 66 -3.09 0.23 2.57
CA TYR A 66 -1.87 -0.56 2.36
C TYR A 66 -1.11 -0.10 1.12
N MET A 67 -1.80 0.05 -0.02
CA MET A 67 -1.19 0.54 -1.26
C MET A 67 -0.56 1.92 -1.11
N THR A 68 -1.22 2.83 -0.38
CA THR A 68 -0.69 4.17 -0.08
C THR A 68 0.55 4.07 0.80
N THR A 69 0.49 3.24 1.83
CA THR A 69 1.60 3.05 2.78
C THR A 69 2.81 2.45 2.08
N THR A 70 2.64 1.37 1.31
CA THR A 70 3.73 0.72 0.57
C THR A 70 4.35 1.67 -0.44
N SER A 71 3.54 2.44 -1.19
CA SER A 71 4.03 3.46 -2.13
C SER A 71 4.87 4.53 -1.43
N ARG A 72 4.45 4.98 -0.24
CA ARG A 72 5.20 5.96 0.56
C ARG A 72 6.52 5.39 1.07
N GLN A 73 6.52 4.15 1.58
CA GLN A 73 7.76 3.51 2.05
C GLN A 73 8.73 3.26 0.91
N CYS A 74 8.22 2.84 -0.26
CA CYS A 74 9.01 2.68 -1.48
C CYS A 74 9.73 3.99 -1.84
N ARG A 75 8.97 5.10 -1.89
CA ARG A 75 9.56 6.42 -2.12
C ARG A 75 10.63 6.76 -1.09
N ARG A 76 10.34 6.55 0.20
CA ARG A 76 11.29 6.86 1.29
C ARG A 76 12.59 6.08 1.15
N TYR A 77 12.51 4.80 0.83
CA TYR A 77 13.67 3.95 0.57
C TYR A 77 14.54 4.53 -0.56
N TYR A 78 13.95 4.76 -1.74
CA TYR A 78 14.70 5.29 -2.88
C TYR A 78 15.15 6.75 -2.73
N SER A 79 14.49 7.53 -1.86
CA SER A 79 14.91 8.90 -1.53
C SER A 79 16.14 8.91 -0.61
N GLY A 80 16.23 7.96 0.32
CA GLY A 80 17.32 7.84 1.29
C GLY A 80 18.55 7.09 0.77
N CYS A 81 18.43 6.29 -0.29
CA CYS A 81 19.56 5.58 -0.89
C CYS A 81 20.46 6.51 -1.72
N SER A 82 21.78 6.40 -1.51
CA SER A 82 22.79 7.07 -2.34
C SER A 82 22.70 6.62 -3.80
N GLN A 83 23.00 7.51 -4.74
CA GLN A 83 22.97 7.24 -6.19
C GLN A 83 23.84 6.05 -6.61
N THR A 84 24.84 5.71 -5.80
CA THR A 84 25.78 4.59 -6.03
C THR A 84 25.14 3.20 -5.85
N ASN A 85 24.05 3.08 -5.09
CA ASN A 85 23.37 1.81 -4.83
C ASN A 85 22.15 1.57 -5.73
N LYS A 86 21.85 2.48 -6.66
CA LYS A 86 20.68 2.38 -7.54
C LYS A 86 21.06 1.67 -8.83
N ASN A 87 20.53 0.47 -9.04
CA ASN A 87 20.69 -0.22 -10.30
C ASN A 87 19.78 0.42 -11.38
N HIS A 88 19.93 -0.01 -12.65
CA HIS A 88 19.11 0.50 -13.75
C HIS A 88 17.60 0.23 -13.57
N GLN A 89 17.24 -0.90 -12.96
CA GLN A 89 15.85 -1.28 -12.67
C GLN A 89 15.22 -0.36 -11.61
N ASP A 90 15.99 0.05 -10.60
CA ASP A 90 15.56 0.98 -9.56
C ASP A 90 15.29 2.37 -10.15
N GLN A 91 16.12 2.79 -11.11
CA GLN A 91 15.94 4.03 -11.84
C GLN A 91 14.67 3.99 -12.70
N ASP A 92 14.44 2.88 -13.41
CA ASP A 92 13.23 2.69 -14.22
C ASP A 92 11.96 2.65 -13.35
N HIS A 93 12.00 1.90 -12.24
CA HIS A 93 10.94 1.89 -11.23
C HIS A 93 10.60 3.31 -10.74
N CYS A 94 11.62 4.07 -10.31
CA CYS A 94 11.43 5.43 -9.81
C CYS A 94 10.85 6.35 -10.89
N ARG A 95 11.31 6.22 -12.14
CA ARG A 95 10.76 6.98 -13.28
C ARG A 95 9.30 6.62 -13.56
N ARG A 96 8.90 5.37 -13.39
CA ARG A 96 7.54 4.92 -13.69
C ARG A 96 6.53 5.23 -12.58
N PHE A 97 6.90 5.04 -11.32
CA PHE A 97 5.96 5.08 -10.19
C PHE A 97 6.15 6.29 -9.25
N HIS A 98 7.28 6.98 -9.35
CA HIS A 98 7.60 8.14 -8.52
C HIS A 98 7.90 9.40 -9.34
N THR A 99 7.61 9.40 -10.64
CA THR A 99 7.55 10.65 -11.40
C THR A 99 6.45 11.55 -10.84
N PRO A 100 6.69 12.87 -10.73
CA PRO A 100 5.69 13.83 -10.25
C PRO A 100 4.34 13.74 -11.00
N LYS A 101 4.38 13.29 -12.25
CA LYS A 101 3.21 13.10 -13.12
C LYS A 101 2.27 11.98 -12.66
N TYR A 102 2.76 10.94 -11.98
CA TYR A 102 1.92 9.85 -11.45
C TYR A 102 1.21 10.27 -10.15
N THR A 103 1.83 11.15 -9.36
CA THR A 103 1.22 11.74 -8.16
C THR A 103 0.25 12.88 -8.45
N MET A 104 0.20 13.37 -9.69
CA MET A 104 -0.93 14.21 -10.07
C MET A 104 -2.14 13.28 -10.15
N VAL A 105 -3.06 13.42 -9.19
CA VAL A 105 -4.45 13.05 -9.43
C VAL A 105 -4.79 13.69 -10.76
N GLN A 106 -4.89 12.88 -11.81
CA GLN A 106 -5.36 13.34 -13.10
C GLN A 106 -6.75 13.88 -12.79
N ARG A 107 -6.85 15.19 -12.63
CA ARG A 107 -8.10 15.93 -12.69
C ARG A 107 -8.57 15.90 -14.14
N ARG A 108 -8.65 14.72 -14.74
CA ARG A 108 -9.45 14.51 -15.93
C ARG A 108 -10.88 14.64 -15.46
N ASN A 109 -11.59 15.57 -16.07
CA ASN A 109 -13.03 15.63 -15.94
C ASN A 109 -13.58 14.23 -16.23
N PRO A 110 -14.28 13.56 -15.29
CA PRO A 110 -14.89 12.26 -15.53
C PRO A 110 -15.86 12.31 -16.72
N LEU A 111 -16.40 13.49 -17.01
CA LEU A 111 -17.33 13.80 -18.10
C LEU A 111 -16.58 14.24 -19.37
N GLN A 112 -15.52 13.52 -19.78
CA GLN A 112 -14.74 13.85 -20.99
C GLN A 112 -15.54 13.66 -22.29
N SER A 113 -16.61 12.87 -22.28
CA SER A 113 -17.68 12.88 -23.28
C SER A 113 -18.75 13.87 -22.84
N ALA A 114 -19.19 14.73 -23.75
CA ALA A 114 -20.37 15.57 -23.54
C ALA A 114 -21.60 14.65 -23.42
N GLU A 115 -21.94 14.29 -22.19
CA GLU A 115 -23.10 13.46 -21.87
C GLU A 115 -24.07 14.26 -20.99
N ASP A 116 -25.34 14.23 -21.38
CA ASP A 116 -26.42 14.84 -20.61
C ASP A 116 -26.63 14.04 -19.31
N VAL A 117 -26.57 14.73 -18.17
CA VAL A 117 -26.74 14.09 -16.85
C VAL A 117 -28.22 14.02 -16.51
N HIS A 118 -28.72 12.80 -16.34
CA HIS A 118 -30.11 12.53 -15.96
C HIS A 118 -30.19 12.17 -14.48
N VAL A 119 -31.00 12.90 -13.70
CA VAL A 119 -31.19 12.66 -12.27
C VAL A 119 -32.68 12.53 -11.97
N VAL A 120 -33.08 11.42 -11.34
CA VAL A 120 -34.46 11.19 -10.89
C VAL A 120 -34.57 11.52 -9.42
N VAL A 121 -35.54 12.38 -9.08
CA VAL A 121 -35.77 12.87 -7.72
C VAL A 121 -37.24 12.71 -7.33
N HIS A 122 -37.52 12.81 -6.04
CA HIS A 122 -38.90 12.89 -5.56
C HIS A 122 -39.50 14.27 -5.91
N PRO A 123 -40.83 14.44 -5.89
CA PRO A 123 -41.42 15.75 -6.10
C PRO A 123 -40.98 16.75 -5.02
N GLY A 124 -40.60 17.95 -5.43
CA GLY A 124 -40.11 18.99 -4.52
C GLY A 124 -39.30 20.10 -5.21
N SER A 125 -38.81 21.04 -4.42
CA SER A 125 -37.96 22.14 -4.89
C SER A 125 -36.48 21.81 -4.70
N TYR A 126 -35.69 21.97 -5.76
CA TYR A 126 -34.28 21.59 -5.82
C TYR A 126 -33.42 22.76 -6.30
N ALA A 127 -32.23 22.88 -5.72
CA ALA A 127 -31.17 23.76 -6.20
C ALA A 127 -30.14 22.95 -6.98
N VAL A 128 -30.08 23.15 -8.29
CA VAL A 128 -29.15 22.46 -9.18
C VAL A 128 -27.99 23.39 -9.50
N THR A 129 -26.79 23.03 -9.07
CA THR A 129 -25.58 23.82 -9.32
C THR A 129 -24.64 23.04 -10.24
N ALA A 130 -24.22 23.68 -11.33
CA ALA A 130 -23.21 23.13 -12.22
C ALA A 130 -22.05 24.13 -12.37
N GLY A 131 -20.85 23.61 -12.67
CA GLY A 131 -19.65 24.40 -12.84
C GLY A 131 -18.70 23.73 -13.83
N ALA A 132 -18.02 24.55 -14.65
CA ALA A 132 -17.01 24.05 -15.56
C ALA A 132 -15.79 23.52 -14.76
N TRP A 133 -15.29 22.36 -15.15
CA TRP A 133 -14.17 21.73 -14.48
C TRP A 133 -12.93 22.64 -14.44
N GLY A 134 -12.45 22.96 -13.24
CA GLY A 134 -11.28 23.83 -13.04
C GLY A 134 -11.57 25.33 -13.12
N SER A 135 -12.83 25.74 -13.35
CA SER A 135 -13.25 27.14 -13.29
C SER A 135 -13.84 27.47 -11.91
N PRO A 136 -13.60 28.67 -11.36
CA PRO A 136 -14.30 29.15 -10.18
C PRO A 136 -15.77 29.54 -10.47
N ARG A 137 -16.17 29.62 -11.75
CA ARG A 137 -17.51 30.04 -12.16
C ARG A 137 -18.50 28.88 -12.07
N GLN A 138 -19.56 29.08 -11.29
CA GLN A 138 -20.66 28.16 -11.10
C GLN A 138 -21.99 28.85 -11.45
N GLN A 139 -22.98 28.07 -11.89
CA GLN A 139 -24.33 28.53 -12.17
C GLN A 139 -25.31 27.65 -11.39
N THR A 140 -26.25 28.27 -10.69
CA THR A 140 -27.28 27.59 -9.89
C THR A 140 -28.67 27.92 -10.42
N HIS A 141 -29.47 26.90 -10.67
CA HIS A 141 -30.89 27.01 -11.02
C HIS A 141 -31.74 26.42 -9.91
N ILE A 142 -32.83 27.10 -9.56
CA ILE A 142 -33.84 26.57 -8.65
C ILE A 142 -35.00 26.05 -9.49
N VAL A 143 -35.34 24.78 -9.30
CA VAL A 143 -36.42 24.12 -10.03
C VAL A 143 -37.40 23.49 -9.06
N ASN A 144 -38.69 23.56 -9.40
CA ASN A 144 -39.72 22.77 -8.73
C ASN A 144 -40.10 21.61 -9.66
N VAL A 145 -40.06 20.39 -9.13
CA VAL A 145 -40.33 19.16 -9.89
C VAL A 145 -41.58 18.51 -9.33
N ASP A 146 -42.62 18.40 -10.15
CA ASP A 146 -43.85 17.68 -9.83
C ASP A 146 -43.77 16.20 -10.23
N ARG A 147 -44.71 15.39 -9.75
CA ARG A 147 -44.74 13.94 -10.02
C ARG A 147 -44.89 13.66 -11.53
N GLY A 148 -43.92 12.96 -12.11
CA GLY A 148 -43.90 12.61 -13.52
C GLY A 148 -43.43 13.73 -14.45
N GLN A 149 -43.04 14.88 -13.90
CA GLN A 149 -42.46 15.98 -14.66
C GLN A 149 -40.97 15.70 -14.94
N SER A 150 -40.50 16.15 -16.10
CA SER A 150 -39.08 16.21 -16.44
C SER A 150 -38.71 17.66 -16.73
N VAL A 151 -37.57 18.11 -16.21
CA VAL A 151 -37.07 19.48 -16.38
C VAL A 151 -35.67 19.40 -16.99
N ASN A 152 -35.50 19.98 -18.17
CA ASN A 152 -34.21 20.10 -18.83
C ASN A 152 -33.54 21.40 -18.41
N LEU A 153 -32.27 21.33 -18.03
CA LEU A 153 -31.49 22.48 -17.59
C LEU A 153 -30.23 22.60 -18.43
N ASP A 154 -30.10 23.74 -19.09
CA ASP A 154 -28.89 24.13 -19.80
C ASP A 154 -28.06 25.08 -18.93
N PHE A 155 -26.75 24.82 -18.87
CA PHE A 155 -25.81 25.64 -18.14
C PHE A 155 -24.78 26.25 -19.11
N VAL A 156 -24.65 27.57 -19.08
CA VAL A 156 -23.77 28.33 -19.99
C VAL A 156 -22.59 28.89 -19.19
N PHE A 157 -21.41 28.32 -19.41
CA PHE A 157 -20.16 28.66 -18.72
C PHE A 157 -19.22 29.51 -19.57
#